data_AF-A0A6B1ERP3-F1
#
_entry.id   AF-A0A6B1ERP3-F1
#
_cell.length_a   1.000
_cell.length_b   1.000
_cell.length_c   1.000
_cell.angle_alpha   90.00
_cell.angle_beta   90.00
_cell.angle_gamma   90.00
#
_symmetry.space_group_name_H-M   'P 1'
#
loop_
_entity.id
_entity.type
_entity.pdbx_description
1 polymer ?
#
loop_
_entity_poly.entity_id
_entity_poly.type
_entity_poly.pdbx_seq_one_letter_code
_entity_poly.pdbx_strand_id
1 'polypeptide(L)' 'IYPYILTREEKHLNIRAFSASMKQKVYEKQSGICAMCDKEFTIKEMEADHITPWSEDGKTNEDNCQMLCKKCNREKSAR' A
#
# COMPACT_ATOMS: atom_id res chain seq x y z
N ILE A 1 -3.37 24.63 8.74
CA ILE A 1 -3.79 24.12 10.07
C ILE A 1 -4.14 22.65 9.88
N TYR A 2 -3.46 21.70 10.55
CA TYR A 2 -3.73 20.27 10.41
C TYR A 2 -5.03 19.92 11.18
N PRO A 3 -6.13 19.53 10.50
CA PRO A 3 -7.42 19.29 11.15
C PRO A 3 -7.38 18.19 12.22
N TYR A 4 -6.42 17.26 12.12
CA TYR A 4 -6.14 16.20 13.09
C TYR A 4 -5.97 16.72 14.53
N ILE A 5 -5.32 17.87 14.72
CA ILE A 5 -5.05 18.43 16.05
C ILE A 5 -6.35 18.82 16.76
N LEU A 6 -7.40 19.17 16.00
CA LEU A 6 -8.67 19.66 16.52
C LEU A 6 -9.71 18.55 16.70
N THR A 7 -9.72 17.55 15.81
CA THR A 7 -10.77 16.52 15.82
C THR A 7 -10.31 15.18 16.38
N ARG A 8 -9.00 14.93 16.45
CA ARG A 8 -8.39 13.61 16.73
C ARG A 8 -8.86 12.49 15.81
N GLU A 9 -9.52 12.82 14.70
CA GLU A 9 -10.02 11.84 13.74
C GLU A 9 -8.92 11.52 12.71
N GLU A 10 -8.50 10.26 12.67
CA GLU A 10 -7.41 9.76 11.82
C GLU A 10 -7.66 9.95 10.31
N LYS A 11 -8.93 10.15 9.92
CA LYS A 11 -9.36 10.43 8.54
C LYS A 11 -8.71 11.70 7.95
N HIS A 12 -8.33 12.67 8.79
CA HIS A 12 -7.70 13.92 8.34
C HIS A 12 -6.19 13.84 8.16
N LEU A 13 -5.57 12.71 8.52
CA LEU A 13 -4.14 12.48 8.31
C LEU A 13 -3.82 11.98 6.90
N ASN A 14 -4.82 11.83 6.01
CA ASN A 14 -4.61 11.29 4.65
C ASN A 14 -3.83 9.96 4.69
N ILE A 15 -4.13 9.10 5.67
CA ILE A 15 -3.39 7.84 5.87
C ILE A 15 -3.84 6.82 4.82
N ARG A 16 -3.34 7.02 3.59
CA ARG A 16 -3.36 6.02 2.53
C ARG A 16 -2.32 4.92 2.78
N ALA A 17 -1.46 5.09 3.78
CA ALA A 17 -0.42 4.15 4.10
C ALA A 17 -0.98 2.91 4.83
N PHE A 18 -0.75 1.74 4.26
CA PHE A 18 -0.95 0.47 4.96
C PHE A 18 -0.05 0.37 6.19
N SER A 19 -0.56 -0.24 7.27
CA SER A 19 0.21 -0.48 8.49
C SER A 19 1.33 -1.49 8.24
N ALA A 20 2.41 -1.42 9.02
CA ALA A 20 3.56 -2.33 8.86
C ALA A 20 3.17 -3.81 9.00
N SER A 21 2.23 -4.13 9.90
CA SER A 21 1.70 -5.49 10.06
C SER A 21 0.94 -5.97 8.83
N MET A 22 0.12 -5.11 8.20
CA MET A 22 -0.57 -5.44 6.94
C MET A 22 0.43 -5.69 5.81
N LYS A 23 1.45 -4.84 5.67
CA LYS A 23 2.51 -5.03 4.66
C LYS A 23 3.19 -6.38 4.82
N GLN A 24 3.50 -6.76 6.06
CA GLN A 24 4.17 -8.02 6.33
C GLN A 24 3.29 -9.24 6.05
N LYS A 25 2.01 -9.21 6.45
CA LYS A 25 1.05 -10.28 6.12
C LYS A 25 0.90 -10.47 4.62
N VAL A 26 0.75 -9.38 3.86
CA VAL A 26 0.57 -9.44 2.40
C VAL A 26 1.85 -9.87 1.71
N TYR A 27 3.01 -9.41 2.19
CA TYR A 27 4.31 -9.89 1.74
C TYR A 27 4.46 -11.40 1.90
N GLU A 28 4.10 -11.94 3.08
CA GLU A 28 4.13 -13.38 3.34
C GLU A 28 3.14 -14.14 2.46
N LYS A 29 1.92 -13.62 2.27
CA LYS A 29 0.92 -14.18 1.34
C LYS A 29 1.43 -14.22 -0.11
N GLN A 30 2.12 -13.17 -0.55
CA GLN A 30 2.73 -13.08 -1.88
C GLN A 30 4.08 -13.78 -1.98
N SER A 31 4.61 -14.36 -0.89
CA SER A 31 5.95 -14.96 -0.82
C SER A 31 7.06 -14.03 -1.31
N GLY A 32 6.92 -12.71 -1.08
CA GLY A 32 7.85 -11.69 -1.59
C GLY A 32 7.83 -11.51 -3.11
N ILE A 33 6.86 -12.08 -3.82
CA ILE A 33 6.72 -11.96 -5.27
C ILE A 33 5.91 -10.70 -5.61
N CYS A 34 6.45 -9.87 -6.49
CA CYS A 34 5.76 -8.69 -7.00
C CYS A 34 4.62 -9.09 -7.96
N ALA A 35 3.39 -8.66 -7.69
CA ALA A 35 2.21 -8.99 -8.50
C ALA A 35 2.23 -8.42 -9.95
N MET A 36 3.14 -7.51 -10.27
CA MET A 36 3.24 -6.90 -11.62
C MET A 36 4.35 -7.51 -12.47
N CYS A 37 5.45 -7.96 -11.86
CA CYS A 37 6.62 -8.44 -12.60
C CYS A 37 7.06 -9.86 -12.24
N ASP A 38 6.33 -10.52 -11.33
CA ASP A 38 6.51 -11.91 -10.90
C ASP A 38 7.93 -12.24 -10.42
N LYS A 39 8.66 -11.23 -9.95
CA LYS A 39 10.00 -11.38 -9.37
C LYS A 39 9.93 -11.32 -7.85
N GLU A 40 10.79 -12.10 -7.21
CA GLU A 40 10.99 -12.08 -5.77
C GLU A 40 11.82 -10.86 -5.37
N PHE A 41 11.40 -10.19 -4.30
CA PHE A 41 12.08 -9.05 -3.68
C PHE A 41 12.01 -9.17 -2.18
N THR A 42 12.97 -8.54 -1.49
CA THR A 42 12.88 -8.43 -0.03
C THR A 42 11.81 -7.42 0.38
N ILE A 43 11.25 -7.55 1.57
CA ILE A 43 10.23 -6.62 2.10
C ILE A 43 10.69 -5.15 2.10
N LYS A 44 11.99 -4.88 2.18
CA LYS A 44 12.57 -3.52 2.12
C LYS A 44 12.59 -2.94 0.70
N GLU A 45 12.55 -3.79 -0.31
CA GLU A 45 12.55 -3.45 -1.74
C GLU A 45 11.13 -3.40 -2.33
N MET A 46 10.13 -3.82 -1.54
CA MET A 46 8.73 -3.76 -1.88
C MET A 46 8.00 -2.64 -1.15
N GLU A 47 6.93 -2.16 -1.78
CA GLU A 47 6.01 -1.17 -1.24
C GLU A 47 4.59 -1.70 -1.35
N ALA A 48 3.79 -1.46 -0.31
CA ALA A 48 2.37 -1.79 -0.37
C ALA A 48 1.62 -0.72 -1.15
N ASP A 49 0.77 -1.19 -2.05
CA ASP A 49 0.00 -0.40 -2.98
C ASP A 49 -1.44 -0.88 -3.01
N HIS A 50 -2.36 -0.01 -3.40
CA HIS A 50 -3.77 -0.35 -3.50
C HIS A 50 -4.06 -1.04 -4.84
N ILE A 51 -4.69 -2.22 -4.79
CA ILE A 51 -5.15 -2.93 -6.01
C ILE A 51 -6.17 -2.05 -6.73
N THR A 52 -7.24 -1.68 -6.02
CA THR A 52 -8.25 -0.70 -6.44
C THR A 52 -7.82 0.68 -5.95
N PRO A 53 -7.62 1.66 -6.84
CA PRO A 53 -7.22 3.00 -6.48
C PRO A 53 -8.18 3.64 -5.47
N TRP A 54 -7.63 4.49 -4.60
CA TRP A 54 -8.44 5.26 -3.65
C TRP A 54 -9.47 6.16 -4.34
N SER A 55 -9.21 6.61 -5.58
CA SER A 55 -10.16 7.38 -6.41
C SER A 55 -11.39 6.59 -6.83
N GLU A 56 -11.34 5.26 -6.80
CA GLU A 56 -12.44 4.34 -7.16
C GLU A 56 -13.07 3.69 -5.92
N ASP A 57 -13.02 4.38 -4.77
CA ASP A 57 -13.50 3.87 -3.47
C ASP A 57 -12.69 2.65 -2.94
N GLY A 58 -11.44 2.53 -3.39
CA GLY A 58 -10.49 1.54 -2.89
C GLY A 58 -10.22 1.69 -1.39
N LYS A 59 -10.66 0.72 -0.60
CA LYS A 59 -10.46 0.70 0.86
C LYS A 59 -9.02 0.36 1.23
N THR A 60 -8.50 0.91 2.33
CA THR A 60 -7.20 0.51 2.89
C THR A 60 -7.39 -0.72 3.79
N ASN A 61 -7.60 -1.90 3.19
CA ASN A 61 -7.74 -3.18 3.89
C ASN A 61 -6.72 -4.21 3.37
N GLU A 62 -6.61 -5.36 4.04
CA GLU A 62 -5.68 -6.42 3.63
C GLU A 62 -6.01 -6.97 2.23
N ASP A 63 -7.29 -7.00 1.86
CA ASP A 63 -7.75 -7.53 0.56
C ASP A 63 -7.42 -6.60 -0.62
N ASN A 64 -7.35 -5.29 -0.38
CA ASN A 64 -7.00 -4.30 -1.39
C ASN A 64 -5.51 -3.90 -1.33
N CYS A 65 -4.72 -4.58 -0.51
CA CYS A 65 -3.28 -4.36 -0.36
C CYS A 65 -2.52 -5.35 -1.24
N GLN A 66 -1.63 -4.85 -2.08
CA GLN A 66 -0.66 -5.66 -2.83
C GLN A 66 0.75 -5.16 -2.58
N MET A 67 1.72 -6.08 -2.48
CA MET A 67 3.13 -5.72 -2.44
C MET A 67 3.67 -5.64 -3.87
N LEU A 68 4.19 -4.47 -4.24
CA LEU A 68 4.82 -4.22 -5.53
C LEU A 68 6.30 -3.86 -5.34
N CYS A 69 7.10 -4.20 -6.34
CA CYS A 69 8.49 -3.74 -6.41
C CYS A 69 8.52 -2.20 -6.52
N LYS A 70 9.49 -1.51 -5.91
CA LYS A 70 9.60 -0.03 -6.01
C LYS A 70 9.52 0.51 -7.44
N LYS A 71 10.10 -0.22 -8.40
CA LYS A 71 10.04 0.15 -9.81
C LYS A 71 8.61 0.06 -10.37
N CYS A 72 7.96 -1.07 -10.13
CA CYS A 72 6.59 -1.39 -10.53
C CYS A 72 5.59 -0.40 -9.93
N ASN A 73 5.77 -0.07 -8.65
CA ASN A 73 4.94 0.89 -7.93
C ASN A 73 5.08 2.32 -8.51
N ARG A 74 6.30 2.73 -8.85
CA ARG A 74 6.56 4.01 -9.53
C ARG A 74 5.96 4.07 -10.93
N GLU A 75 6.08 2.99 -11.70
CA GLU A 75 5.47 2.88 -13.03
C GLU A 75 3.94 2.92 -12.95
N LYS A 76 3.33 2.28 -11.95
CA LYS A 76 1.89 2.34 -11.68
C LYS A 76 1.42 3.73 -11.29
N SER A 77 2.19 4.44 -10.46
CA SER A 77 1.85 5.80 -9.99
C SER A 77 1.96 6.87 -11.08
N ALA A 78 2.71 6.60 -12.15
CA ALA A 78 2.89 7.52 -13.27
C ALA A 78 1.78 7.43 -14.33
N ARG A 79 0.80 6.55 -14.13
CA ARG A 79 -0.29 6.25 -15.05
C ARG A 79 -1.63 6.69 -14.49
#